data_AF-A0A5K1F2A4-F1
#
_entry.id   AF-A0A5K1F2A4-F1
#
_cell.length_a   1.000
_cell.length_b   1.000
_cell.length_c   1.000
_cell.angle_alpha   90.00
_cell.angle_beta   90.00
_cell.angle_gamma   90.00
#
_symmetry.space_group_name_H-M   'P 1'
#
loop_
_entity.id
_entity.type
_entity.pdbx_description
1 polymer ?
#
loop_
_entity_poly.entity_id
_entity_poly.type
_entity_poly.pdbx_seq_one_letter_code
_entity_poly.pdbx_strand_id
1 'polypeptide(L)' 'GGQTLDAMDKKLENCYVVEEGELVLKLGVLCSQTAPESRPNMQ' A
#
# COMPACT_ATOMS: atom_id res chain seq x y z
N GLY A 1 -14.29 -8.22 6.80
CA GLY A 1 -13.48 -7.05 6.46
C GLY A 1 -12.11 -7.55 6.06
N GLY A 2 -11.57 -7.12 4.92
CA GLY A 2 -10.23 -7.49 4.49
C GLY A 2 -9.19 -6.64 5.22
N GLN A 3 -8.09 -7.26 5.63
CA GLN A 3 -6.93 -6.56 6.18
C GLN A 3 -6.09 -6.02 5.02
N THR A 4 -5.41 -4.89 5.22
CA THR A 4 -4.56 -4.28 4.18
C THR A 4 -3.56 -5.29 3.61
N LEU A 5 -2.94 -6.11 4.46
CA LEU A 5 -1.95 -7.11 4.07
C LEU A 5 -2.50 -8.26 3.21
N ASP A 6 -3.82 -8.46 3.15
CA ASP A 6 -4.42 -9.48 2.28
C ASP A 6 -4.20 -9.16 0.79
N ALA A 7 -3.84 -7.91 0.47
CA ALA A 7 -3.48 -7.47 -0.87
C ALA A 7 -2.03 -7.79 -1.26
N MET A 8 -1.18 -8.28 -0.34
CA MET A 8 0.20 -8.62 -0.64
C MET A 8 0.32 -9.85 -1.54
N ASP A 9 1.33 -9.85 -2.41
CA ASP A 9 1.61 -11.00 -3.26
C ASP A 9 2.01 -12.19 -2.39
N LYS A 10 1.26 -13.29 -2.49
CA LYS A 10 1.51 -14.53 -1.76
C LYS A 10 2.87 -15.14 -2.08
N LYS A 11 3.45 -14.83 -3.26
CA LYS A 11 4.80 -15.27 -3.66
C LYS A 11 5.91 -14.59 -2.87
N LEU A 12 5.62 -13.52 -2.16
CA LEU A 12 6.59 -12.93 -1.23
C LEU A 12 6.80 -13.84 -0.01
N GLU A 13 5.91 -14.79 0.27
CA GLU A 13 6.06 -15.77 1.36
C GLU A 13 6.37 -15.11 2.73
N ASN A 14 5.80 -13.93 2.97
CA ASN A 14 6.10 -13.09 4.14
C ASN A 14 7.58 -12.64 4.26
N CYS A 15 8.35 -12.71 3.18
CA CYS A 15 9.69 -12.13 3.05
C CYS A 15 9.62 -10.61 2.84
N TYR A 16 8.96 -9.91 3.75
CA TYR A 16 8.90 -8.45 3.81
C TYR A 16 8.72 -8.01 5.26
N VAL A 17 9.10 -6.78 5.56
CA VAL A 17 8.80 -6.16 6.86
C VAL A 17 7.33 -5.78 6.85
N VAL A 18 6.55 -6.30 7.80
CA VAL A 18 5.09 -6.16 7.83
C VAL A 18 4.68 -4.69 7.85
N GLU A 19 5.38 -3.88 8.62
CA GLU A 19 5.16 -2.44 8.75
C GLU A 19 5.39 -1.71 7.42
N GLU A 20 6.43 -2.07 6.69
CA GLU A 20 6.73 -1.52 5.36
C GLU A 20 5.69 -1.95 4.33
N GLY A 21 5.24 -3.21 4.38
CA GLY A 21 4.18 -3.72 3.50
C GLY A 21 2.87 -2.96 3.72
N GLU A 22 2.49 -2.74 4.98
CA GLU A 22 1.28 -1.98 5.31
C GLU A 22 1.41 -0.50 4.88
N LEU A 23 2.58 0.12 5.09
CA LEU A 23 2.86 1.49 4.70
C LEU A 23 2.78 1.68 3.18
N VAL A 24 3.48 0.86 2.41
CA VAL A 24 3.48 0.92 0.94
C VAL A 24 2.10 0.70 0.36
N LEU A 25 1.30 -0.21 0.94
CA LEU A 25 -0.07 -0.43 0.48
C LEU A 25 -0.97 0.78 0.73
N LYS A 26 -0.91 1.38 1.92
CA LYS A 26 -1.66 2.61 2.23
C LYS A 26 -1.23 3.75 1.31
N LEU A 27 0.07 3.92 1.11
CA LEU A 27 0.61 4.93 0.20
C LEU A 27 0.15 4.69 -1.25
N GLY A 28 0.20 3.45 -1.73
CA GLY A 28 -0.26 3.07 -3.06
C GLY A 28 -1.73 3.40 -3.30
N VAL A 29 -2.61 3.19 -2.31
CA VAL A 29 -4.01 3.61 -2.38
C VAL A 29 -4.14 5.13 -2.50
N LEU A 30 -3.42 5.90 -1.68
CA LEU A 30 -3.44 7.36 -1.73
C LEU A 30 -2.93 7.89 -3.07
N CYS A 31 -1.86 7.31 -3.62
CA CYS A 31 -1.32 7.65 -4.93
C CYS A 31 -2.27 7.30 -6.08
N SER A 32 -3.16 6.32 -5.89
CA SER A 32 -4.12 5.85 -6.89
C SER A 32 -5.44 6.62 -6.89
N GLN A 33 -5.57 7.68 -6.09
CA GLN A 33 -6.80 8.47 -6.07
C GLN A 33 -7.12 9.07 -7.43
N THR A 34 -8.38 8.95 -7.85
CA THR A 34 -8.89 9.46 -9.13
C THR A 34 -8.69 10.96 -9.24
N ALA A 35 -9.04 11.69 -8.17
CA ALA A 35 -8.77 13.11 -7.97
C ALA A 35 -7.26 13.39 -7.84
N PRO A 36 -6.61 14.03 -8.82
CA PRO A 36 -5.16 14.28 -8.78
C PRO A 36 -4.72 15.11 -7.57
N GLU A 37 -5.54 16.06 -7.12
CA GLU A 37 -5.31 16.93 -5.98
C GLU A 37 -5.31 16.20 -4.63
N SER A 38 -5.89 14.99 -4.58
CA SER A 38 -5.90 14.16 -3.37
C SER A 38 -4.69 13.24 -3.28
N ARG A 39 -3.86 13.16 -4.33
CA ARG A 39 -2.63 12.36 -4.33
C ARG A 39 -1.54 13.08 -3.54
N PRO A 40 -0.73 12.36 -2.75
CA PRO A 40 0.42 12.96 -2.09
C PRO A 40 1.48 13.38 -3.13
N ASN A 41 2.32 14.35 -2.75
CA ASN A 41 3.52 14.69 -3.52
C ASN A 41 4.75 13.98 -2.94
N MET A 42 5.79 13.88 -3.75
CA MET A 42 7.12 13.45 -3.32
C MET A 42 7.92 14.71 -2.98
N GLN A 43 7.82 15.17 -1.73
CA GLN A 43 8.65 16.26 -1.22
C GLN A 43 10.08 15.82 -0.96
#